data_AF-A0A8T8HUU0-F1
#
_entry.id   AF-A0A8T8HUU0-F1
#
_cell.length_a   1.000
_cell.length_b   1.000
_cell.length_c   1.000
_cell.angle_alpha   90.00
_cell.angle_beta   90.00
_cell.angle_gamma   90.00
#
_symmetry.space_group_name_H-M   'P 1'
#
loop_
_entity.id
_entity.type
_entity.pdbx_description
1 polymer ?
#
loop_
_entity_poly.entity_id
_entity_poly.type
_entity_poly.pdbx_seq_one_letter_code
_entity_poly.pdbx_strand_id
1 'polypeptide(L)' 'MTVQGRGQVRDVKNARWAQSLADGAAGTALLHLELGEDAEEWLTAMVAEPVLAHPHQATLFDGAPAVAFTLAATTHHRA' A
#
# COMPACT_ATOMS: atom_id res chain seq x y z
N MET A 1 -9.10 -29.07 15.15
CA MET A 1 -8.88 -29.30 13.70
C MET A 1 -8.73 -27.93 13.06
N THR A 2 -7.49 -27.50 12.84
CA THR A 2 -7.14 -26.11 12.50
C THR A 2 -7.29 -25.89 11.01
N VAL A 3 -8.32 -25.16 10.58
CA VAL A 3 -8.45 -24.69 9.19
C VAL A 3 -7.60 -23.42 9.07
N GLN A 4 -6.31 -23.59 8.82
CA GLN A 4 -5.42 -22.49 8.41
C GLN A 4 -4.76 -22.85 7.08
N GLY A 5 -4.60 -21.85 6.21
CA GLY A 5 -3.38 -21.83 5.40
C GLY A 5 -3.46 -21.36 3.94
N ARG A 6 -4.64 -21.22 3.31
CA ARG A 6 -4.68 -20.84 1.88
C ARG A 6 -5.35 -19.49 1.55
N GLY A 7 -6.41 -19.09 2.26
CA GLY A 7 -7.06 -17.78 2.06
C GLY A 7 -6.24 -16.64 2.68
N GLN A 8 -6.02 -16.71 3.98
CA GLN A 8 -5.28 -15.71 4.76
C GLN A 8 -3.86 -15.42 4.23
N VAL A 9 -3.16 -16.41 3.67
CA VAL A 9 -1.82 -16.21 3.09
C VAL A 9 -1.88 -15.44 1.77
N ARG A 10 -2.96 -15.60 0.99
CA ARG A 10 -3.18 -14.83 -0.24
C ARG A 10 -3.55 -13.38 0.10
N ASP A 11 -4.44 -13.18 1.07
CA ASP A 11 -4.85 -11.85 1.52
C ASP A 11 -3.65 -11.05 2.04
N VAL A 12 -2.78 -11.66 2.85
CA VAL A 12 -1.56 -11.00 3.35
C VAL A 12 -0.56 -10.69 2.23
N LYS A 13 -0.42 -11.58 1.23
CA LYS A 13 0.47 -11.31 0.07
C LYS A 13 -0.07 -10.18 -0.81
N ASN A 14 -1.38 -10.16 -1.03
CA ASN A 14 -2.05 -9.10 -1.77
C ASN A 14 -1.95 -7.77 -1.03
N ALA A 15 -2.22 -7.76 0.29
CA ALA A 15 -2.07 -6.58 1.13
C ALA A 15 -0.63 -6.07 1.16
N ARG A 16 0.36 -6.98 1.22
CA ARG A 16 1.77 -6.61 1.22
C ARG A 16 2.19 -5.97 -0.10
N TRP A 17 1.82 -6.57 -1.24
CA TRP A 17 2.08 -5.95 -2.54
C TRP A 17 1.35 -4.60 -2.67
N ALA A 18 0.07 -4.52 -2.31
CA ALA A 18 -0.70 -3.28 -2.39
C ALA A 18 -0.06 -2.14 -1.57
N GLN A 19 0.44 -2.46 -0.38
CA GLN A 19 0.97 -1.49 0.58
C GLN A 19 2.51 -1.39 0.55
N SER A 20 3.16 -1.93 -0.48
CA SER A 20 4.61 -1.83 -0.67
C SER A 20 4.98 -0.56 -1.41
N LEU A 21 5.92 0.20 -0.84
CA LEU A 21 6.54 1.36 -1.50
C LEU A 21 7.60 0.94 -2.53
N ALA A 22 8.21 -0.24 -2.36
CA ALA A 22 9.36 -0.67 -3.15
C ALA A 22 8.97 -1.22 -4.54
N ASP A 23 7.88 -1.98 -4.60
CA ASP A 23 7.45 -2.75 -5.78
C ASP A 23 5.92 -2.90 -5.89
N GLY A 24 5.20 -2.07 -5.13
CA GLY A 24 3.77 -2.19 -4.90
C GLY A 24 2.93 -0.99 -5.35
N ALA A 25 1.62 -1.08 -5.09
CA ALA A 25 0.68 -0.02 -5.49
C ALA A 25 0.98 1.32 -4.79
N ALA A 26 1.50 1.31 -3.55
CA ALA A 26 1.92 2.54 -2.87
C ALA A 26 3.07 3.25 -3.59
N GLY A 27 4.06 2.50 -4.10
CA GLY A 27 5.16 3.05 -4.89
C GLY A 27 4.72 3.53 -6.27
N THR A 28 3.87 2.76 -6.96
CA THR A 28 3.33 3.15 -8.26
C THR A 28 2.44 4.39 -8.15
N ALA A 29 1.59 4.49 -7.12
CA ALA A 29 0.80 5.70 -6.86
C ALA A 29 1.71 6.93 -6.69
N LEU A 30 2.78 6.81 -5.90
CA LEU A 30 3.73 7.90 -5.70
C LEU A 30 4.40 8.32 -7.00
N LEU A 31 4.82 7.36 -7.83
CA LEU A 31 5.40 7.65 -9.14
C LEU A 31 4.43 8.43 -10.04
N HIS A 32 3.16 8.00 -10.11
CA HIS A 32 2.14 8.67 -10.92
C HIS A 32 1.92 10.11 -10.43
N LEU A 33 1.85 10.34 -9.12
CA LEU A 33 1.73 11.67 -8.54
C LEU A 33 2.90 12.57 -8.93
N GLU A 34 4.15 12.08 -8.81
CA GLU A 34 5.35 12.85 -9.18
C GLU A 34 5.44 13.17 -10.68
N LEU A 35 4.83 12.32 -11.53
CA LEU A 35 4.75 12.54 -12.98
C LEU A 35 3.56 13.43 -13.39
N GLY A 36 2.68 13.80 -12.46
CA GLY A 36 1.44 14.52 -12.77
C GLY A 36 0.42 13.66 -13.53
N GLU A 37 0.53 12.33 -13.40
CA GLU A 37 -0.36 11.35 -14.01
C GLU A 37 -1.50 10.97 -13.04
N ASP A 38 -2.54 10.32 -13.58
CA ASP A 38 -3.63 9.82 -12.76
C ASP A 38 -3.16 8.65 -11.87
N ALA A 39 -3.31 8.81 -10.56
CA ALA A 39 -2.90 7.83 -9.55
C ALA A 39 -4.10 7.12 -8.88
N GLU A 40 -5.34 7.39 -9.29
CA GLU A 40 -6.55 6.94 -8.59
C GLU A 40 -6.65 5.41 -8.47
N GLU A 41 -6.32 4.69 -9.53
CA GLU A 41 -6.33 3.22 -9.54
C GLU A 41 -5.37 2.65 -8.48
N TRP A 42 -4.15 3.17 -8.41
CA TRP A 42 -3.12 2.70 -7.49
C TRP A 42 -3.41 3.10 -6.04
N LEU A 43 -3.93 4.30 -5.82
CA LEU A 43 -4.40 4.75 -4.51
C LEU A 43 -5.54 3.87 -3.99
N THR A 44 -6.45 3.47 -4.87
CA THR A 44 -7.54 2.54 -4.55
C THR A 44 -7.00 1.14 -4.24
N ALA A 45 -6.11 0.62 -5.08
CA ALA A 45 -5.50 -0.69 -4.87
C ALA A 45 -4.72 -0.77 -3.54
N MET A 46 -3.99 0.29 -3.19
CA MET A 46 -3.20 0.40 -1.95
C MET A 46 -4.03 0.17 -0.68
N VAL A 47 -5.31 0.54 -0.68
CA VAL A 47 -6.21 0.45 0.49
C VAL A 47 -7.35 -0.55 0.31
N ALA A 48 -7.32 -1.36 -0.74
CA ALA A 48 -8.34 -2.37 -1.02
C ALA A 48 -8.39 -3.49 0.05
N GLU A 49 -7.27 -3.70 0.76
CA GLU A 49 -7.13 -4.65 1.85
C GLU A 49 -6.87 -3.93 3.18
N PRO A 50 -7.15 -4.55 4.35
CA PRO A 50 -6.82 -3.98 5.64
C PRO A 50 -5.36 -3.53 5.74
N VAL A 51 -5.14 -2.33 6.27
CA VAL A 51 -3.80 -1.74 6.40
C VAL A 51 -2.96 -2.53 7.41
N LEU A 52 -1.78 -2.98 6.98
CA LEU A 52 -0.80 -3.70 7.79
C LEU A 52 -0.12 -2.72 8.75
N ALA A 53 -0.60 -2.67 10.00
CA ALA A 53 -0.15 -1.70 11.00
C ALA A 53 0.64 -2.31 12.17
N HIS A 54 0.98 -3.61 12.11
CA HIS A 54 1.68 -4.25 13.22
C HIS A 54 3.08 -3.63 13.40
N PRO A 55 3.45 -3.14 14.60
CA PRO A 55 4.62 -2.27 14.80
C PRO A 55 5.97 -2.93 14.48
N HIS A 56 6.03 -4.27 14.50
CA HIS A 56 7.23 -5.03 14.13
C HIS A 56 7.28 -5.49 12.67
N GLN A 57 6.25 -5.21 11.88
CA GLN A 57 6.14 -5.61 10.48
C GLN A 57 6.01 -4.40 9.54
N ALA A 58 5.38 -3.34 10.03
CA ALA A 58 5.24 -2.09 9.31
C ALA A 58 6.56 -1.33 9.26
N THR A 59 6.93 -0.85 8.07
CA THR A 59 8.13 -0.06 7.83
C THR A 59 7.79 1.06 6.85
N LEU A 60 8.75 1.95 6.56
CA LEU A 60 8.57 2.93 5.47
C LEU A 60 8.23 2.27 4.12
N PHE A 61 8.71 1.04 3.89
CA PHE A 61 8.55 0.35 2.62
C PHE A 61 7.36 -0.63 2.59
N ASP A 62 6.78 -0.97 3.73
CA ASP A 62 5.71 -1.96 3.84
C ASP A 62 4.65 -1.48 4.84
N GLY A 63 3.36 -1.49 4.45
CA GLY A 63 2.23 -1.33 5.36
C GLY A 63 1.89 0.12 5.71
N ALA A 64 1.42 0.36 6.93
CA ALA A 64 0.83 1.64 7.34
C ALA A 64 1.73 2.87 7.10
N PRO A 65 3.05 2.85 7.38
CA PRO A 65 3.91 4.00 7.09
C PRO A 65 4.10 4.25 5.60
N ALA A 66 4.16 3.21 4.76
CA ALA A 66 4.20 3.35 3.31
C ALA A 66 2.90 4.00 2.79
N VAL A 67 1.75 3.52 3.25
CA VAL A 67 0.43 4.09 2.92
C VAL A 67 0.34 5.55 3.32
N ALA A 68 0.73 5.88 4.56
CA ALA A 68 0.70 7.25 5.06
C ALA A 68 1.63 8.19 4.26
N PHE A 69 2.82 7.71 3.90
CA PHE A 69 3.78 8.45 3.10
C PHE A 69 3.22 8.77 1.70
N THR A 70 2.66 7.77 1.00
CA THR A 70 2.02 7.97 -0.31
C THR A 70 0.82 8.92 -0.23
N LEU A 71 -0.04 8.79 0.79
CA LEU A 71 -1.18 9.70 0.97
C LEU A 71 -0.73 11.15 1.23
N ALA A 72 0.33 11.35 2.01
CA ALA A 72 0.89 12.69 2.25
C ALA A 72 1.44 13.34 0.96
N ALA A 73 1.86 12.57 -0.04
CA ALA A 73 2.25 13.13 -1.34
C ALA A 73 1.05 13.71 -2.10
N THR A 74 -0.14 13.10 -1.99
CA THR A 74 -1.34 13.61 -2.68
C THR A 74 -1.74 15.03 -2.27
N THR A 75 -1.42 15.44 -1.03
CA THR A 75 -1.70 16.80 -0.56
C THR A 75 -0.75 17.84 -1.14
N HIS A 76 0.48 17.45 -1.48
CA HIS A 76 1.46 18.34 -2.10
C HIS A 76 1.13 18.62 -3.57
N HIS A 77 0.60 17.62 -4.28
CA HIS A 77 0.23 17.73 -5.70
C HIS A 77 -1.14 18.39 -5.95
N ARG A 78 -1.91 18.68 -4.89
CA ARG A 78 -3.19 19.41 -4.98
C ARG A 78 -3.05 20.91 -4.70
N ALA A 79 -1.85 21.40 -4.36
CA ALA A 79 -1.54 22.80 -4.09
C ALA A 79 -1.04 23.52 -5.34
#